data_AF-A1TUL7-F1
#
_entry.id   AF-A1TUL7-F1
#
_cell.length_a   1.000
_cell.length_b   1.000
_cell.length_c   1.000
_cell.angle_alpha   90.00
_cell.angle_beta   90.00
_cell.angle_gamma   90.00
#
_symmetry.space_group_name_H-M   'P 1'
#
loop_
_entity.id
_entity.type
_entity.pdbx_description
1 polymer ?
#
loop_
_entity_poly.entity_id
_entity_poly.type
_entity_poly.pdbx_seq_one_letter_code
_entity_poly.pdbx_strand_id
1 'polypeptide(L)'
;MNRDAQRGYVVWVVLLAIAVAVIGAWRYSEHRSRERVAAQQAQEAAAKRAQQARVDEERKALEQRKAQEQAQKDALASSLKAMDTLVARWDDAVKVASTTGRIALSGPVATLQAIRRETEGVTVPPCLDAGKAGLLRSMSSTEKGFLTFMRNELNIGSTLAQSDFDEAAAAMEIYKRGRAGCPA
;
A
#
# COMPACT_ATOMS: atom_id res chain seq x y z
N MET A 1 35.38 -79.88 -58.82
CA MET A 1 36.17 -78.66 -58.52
C MET A 1 35.32 -77.43 -58.88
N ASN A 2 34.23 -77.15 -58.17
CA ASN A 2 34.10 -76.27 -56.98
C ASN A 2 34.45 -74.77 -57.12
N ARG A 3 34.47 -74.20 -58.34
CA ARG A 3 34.56 -72.73 -58.50
C ARG A 3 33.23 -71.99 -58.32
N ASP A 4 32.09 -72.61 -58.65
CA ASP A 4 30.78 -71.95 -58.57
C ASP A 4 30.23 -71.88 -57.14
N ALA A 5 30.47 -72.91 -56.32
CA ALA A 5 30.14 -72.91 -54.90
C ALA A 5 30.96 -71.87 -54.09
N GLN A 6 32.21 -71.64 -54.49
CA GLN A 6 33.11 -70.69 -53.82
C GLN A 6 32.74 -69.23 -54.11
N ARG A 7 32.25 -68.92 -55.32
CA ARG A 7 31.72 -67.59 -55.67
C ARG A 7 30.43 -67.28 -54.92
N GLY A 8 29.53 -68.26 -54.76
CA GLY A 8 28.30 -68.09 -53.98
C GLY A 8 28.55 -67.76 -52.51
N TYR A 9 29.55 -68.41 -51.88
CA TYR A 9 29.90 -68.17 -50.48
C TYR A 9 30.52 -66.79 -50.24
N VAL A 10 31.43 -66.35 -51.11
CA VAL A 10 32.07 -65.01 -50.99
C VAL A 10 31.04 -63.89 -51.12
N VAL A 11 30.07 -64.03 -52.03
CA VAL A 11 28.97 -63.05 -52.16
C VAL A 11 28.12 -63.01 -50.88
N TRP A 12 27.80 -64.15 -50.28
CA TRP A 12 27.04 -64.22 -49.03
C TRP A 12 27.77 -63.59 -47.84
N VAL A 13 29.08 -63.81 -47.70
CA VAL A 13 29.89 -63.22 -46.62
C VAL A 13 29.97 -61.70 -46.75
N VAL A 14 30.15 -61.19 -47.97
CA VAL A 14 30.18 -59.74 -48.22
C VAL A 14 28.82 -59.11 -47.93
N LEU A 15 27.71 -59.74 -48.33
CA LEU A 15 26.36 -59.27 -48.01
C LEU A 15 26.09 -59.25 -46.50
N LEU A 16 26.53 -60.28 -45.76
CA LEU A 16 26.42 -60.30 -44.29
C LEU A 16 27.25 -59.19 -43.62
N ALA A 17 28.47 -58.95 -44.08
CA ALA A 17 29.31 -57.88 -43.54
C ALA A 17 28.69 -56.49 -43.77
N ILE A 18 28.11 -56.26 -44.96
CA ILE A 18 27.39 -55.02 -45.27
C ILE A 18 26.14 -54.91 -44.39
N ALA A 19 25.35 -55.98 -44.24
CA ALA A 19 24.17 -55.97 -43.39
C ALA A 19 24.50 -55.62 -41.93
N VAL A 20 25.58 -56.19 -41.38
CA VAL A 20 26.05 -55.87 -40.02
C VAL A 20 26.53 -54.42 -39.91
N ALA A 21 27.25 -53.91 -40.90
CA ALA A 21 27.70 -52.53 -40.93
C ALA A 21 26.53 -51.54 -41.01
N VAL A 22 25.50 -51.84 -41.81
CA VAL A 22 24.28 -51.03 -41.94
C VAL A 22 23.48 -51.04 -40.63
N ILE A 23 23.28 -52.22 -40.01
CA ILE A 23 22.57 -52.33 -38.72
C ILE A 23 23.36 -51.62 -37.60
N GLY A 24 24.69 -51.75 -37.59
CA GLY A 24 25.56 -51.05 -36.65
C GLY A 24 25.49 -49.54 -36.81
N ALA A 25 25.56 -49.04 -38.04
CA ALA A 25 25.42 -47.62 -38.35
C ALA A 25 24.01 -47.08 -38.01
N TRP A 26 22.96 -47.87 -38.25
CA TRP A 26 21.58 -47.52 -37.93
C TRP A 26 21.34 -47.47 -36.41
N ARG A 27 21.85 -48.46 -35.65
CA ARG A 27 21.75 -48.48 -34.19
C ARG A 27 22.57 -47.38 -33.53
N TYR A 28 23.75 -47.07 -34.09
CA TYR A 28 24.59 -45.97 -33.64
C TYR A 28 23.95 -44.60 -33.91
N SER A 29 23.33 -44.41 -35.08
CA SER A 29 22.64 -43.17 -35.41
C SER A 29 21.36 -42.97 -34.58
N GLU A 30 20.61 -44.04 -34.30
CA GLU A 30 19.43 -44.01 -33.43
C GLU A 30 19.79 -43.71 -31.97
N HIS A 31 20.88 -44.27 -31.45
CA HIS A 31 21.37 -43.93 -30.12
C HIS A 31 21.70 -42.43 -30.02
N ARG A 32 22.40 -41.89 -31.03
CA ARG A 32 22.82 -40.49 -31.06
C ARG A 32 21.66 -39.52 -31.30
N SER A 33 20.59 -39.93 -31.97
CA SER A 33 19.39 -39.10 -32.15
C SER A 33 18.57 -38.99 -30.86
N ARG A 34 18.42 -40.08 -30.10
CA ARG A 34 17.75 -40.09 -28.79
C ARG A 34 18.41 -39.17 -27.77
N GLU A 35 19.74 -39.15 -27.72
CA GLU A 35 20.49 -38.24 -26.85
C GLU A 35 20.24 -36.75 -27.16
N ARG A 36 20.17 -36.37 -28.45
CA ARG A 36 19.88 -34.99 -28.85
C ARG A 36 18.47 -34.56 -28.51
N VAL A 37 17.49 -35.45 -28.72
CA VAL A 37 16.09 -35.19 -28.36
C VAL A 37 15.93 -35.08 -26.84
N ALA A 38 16.57 -35.97 -26.08
CA ALA A 38 16.58 -35.89 -24.61
C ALA A 38 17.24 -34.60 -24.10
N ALA A 39 18.36 -34.18 -24.71
CA ALA A 39 19.03 -32.92 -24.38
C ALA A 39 18.18 -31.70 -24.73
N GLN A 40 17.50 -31.69 -25.88
CA GLN A 40 16.58 -30.61 -26.28
C GLN A 40 15.38 -30.52 -25.33
N GLN A 41 14.75 -31.65 -24.99
CA GLN A 41 13.64 -31.70 -24.04
C GLN A 41 14.07 -31.23 -22.64
N ALA A 42 15.27 -31.59 -22.19
CA ALA A 42 15.83 -31.12 -20.93
C ALA A 42 16.09 -29.60 -20.93
N GLN A 43 16.61 -29.05 -22.05
CA GLN A 43 16.81 -27.61 -22.22
C GLN A 43 15.48 -26.85 -22.25
N GLU A 44 14.47 -27.35 -22.96
CA GLU A 44 13.13 -26.75 -22.98
C GLU A 44 12.45 -26.80 -21.62
N ALA A 45 12.54 -27.93 -20.92
CA ALA A 45 12.00 -28.07 -19.57
C ALA A 45 12.71 -27.12 -18.58
N ALA A 46 14.04 -26.98 -18.69
CA ALA A 46 14.80 -26.01 -17.91
C ALA A 46 14.41 -24.57 -18.24
N ALA A 47 14.23 -24.24 -19.53
CA ALA A 47 13.82 -22.90 -19.97
C ALA A 47 12.40 -22.56 -19.49
N LYS A 48 11.45 -23.49 -19.59
CA LYS A 48 10.07 -23.31 -19.08
C LYS A 48 10.03 -23.17 -17.57
N ARG A 49 10.80 -23.98 -16.83
CA ARG A 49 10.92 -23.85 -15.37
C ARG A 49 11.54 -22.51 -14.97
N ALA A 50 12.57 -22.06 -15.68
CA ALA A 50 13.18 -20.75 -15.46
C ALA A 50 12.20 -19.60 -15.77
N GLN A 51 11.39 -19.73 -16.82
CA GLN A 51 10.37 -18.75 -17.16
C GLN A 51 9.24 -18.72 -16.11
N GLN A 52 8.77 -19.87 -15.67
CA GLN A 52 7.75 -19.96 -14.60
C GLN A 52 8.25 -19.36 -13.30
N ALA A 53 9.50 -19.64 -12.90
CA ALA A 53 10.11 -19.06 -11.71
C ALA A 53 10.15 -17.52 -11.77
N ARG A 54 10.52 -16.94 -12.93
CA ARG A 54 10.51 -15.47 -13.13
C ARG A 54 9.10 -14.89 -13.00
N VAL A 55 8.11 -15.52 -13.62
CA VAL A 55 6.71 -15.07 -13.54
C VAL A 55 6.17 -15.20 -12.11
N ASP A 56 6.54 -16.24 -11.37
CA ASP A 56 6.16 -16.42 -9.97
C ASP A 56 6.79 -15.36 -9.06
N GLU A 57 8.06 -15.01 -9.29
CA GLU A 57 8.72 -13.90 -8.60
C GLU A 57 8.05 -12.56 -8.90
N GLU A 58 7.74 -12.29 -10.16
CA GLU A 58 7.01 -11.08 -10.58
C GLU A 58 5.61 -11.01 -9.96
N ARG A 59 4.87 -12.14 -9.94
CA ARG A 59 3.56 -12.24 -9.29
C ARG A 59 3.64 -11.93 -7.81
N LYS A 60 4.58 -12.55 -7.09
CA LYS A 60 4.80 -12.30 -5.66
C LYS A 60 5.20 -10.85 -5.40
N ALA A 61 6.06 -10.27 -6.23
CA ALA A 61 6.46 -8.86 -6.11
C ALA A 61 5.28 -7.92 -6.35
N LEU A 62 4.41 -8.21 -7.32
CA LEU A 62 3.21 -7.44 -7.59
C LEU A 62 2.19 -7.54 -6.44
N GLU A 63 1.97 -8.75 -5.91
CA GLU A 63 1.10 -8.98 -4.76
C GLU A 63 1.60 -8.22 -3.52
N GLN A 64 2.91 -8.25 -3.25
CA GLN A 64 3.52 -7.48 -2.17
C GLN A 64 3.35 -5.97 -2.36
N ARG A 65 3.55 -5.45 -3.57
CA ARG A 65 3.33 -4.02 -3.87
C ARG A 65 1.89 -3.61 -3.64
N LYS A 66 0.92 -4.41 -4.12
CA LYS A 66 -0.50 -4.16 -3.91
C LYS A 66 -0.87 -4.22 -2.42
N ALA A 67 -0.32 -5.18 -1.68
CA ALA A 67 -0.54 -5.29 -0.23
C ALA A 67 0.03 -4.09 0.53
N GLN A 68 1.21 -3.59 0.14
CA GLN A 68 1.80 -2.38 0.71
C GLN A 68 0.97 -1.14 0.40
N GLU A 69 0.53 -0.99 -0.85
CA GLU A 69 -0.34 0.11 -1.26
C GLU A 69 -1.67 0.08 -0.50
N GLN A 70 -2.28 -1.10 -0.34
CA GLN A 70 -3.51 -1.26 0.42
C GLN A 70 -3.29 -0.93 1.90
N ALA A 71 -2.22 -1.42 2.52
CA ALA A 71 -1.89 -1.11 3.90
C ALA A 71 -1.68 0.38 4.12
N GLN A 72 -1.07 1.09 3.16
CA GLN A 72 -0.91 2.54 3.22
C GLN A 72 -2.26 3.28 3.13
N LYS A 73 -3.16 2.84 2.24
CA LYS A 73 -4.52 3.39 2.13
C LYS A 73 -5.33 3.14 3.40
N ASP A 74 -5.26 1.94 3.96
CA ASP A 74 -5.98 1.59 5.18
C ASP A 74 -5.46 2.41 6.38
N ALA A 75 -4.14 2.59 6.48
CA ALA A 75 -3.53 3.44 7.50
C ALA A 75 -3.92 4.92 7.34
N LEU A 76 -4.00 5.40 6.10
CA LEU A 76 -4.48 6.75 5.77
C LEU A 76 -5.95 6.93 6.21
N ALA A 77 -6.83 6.04 5.76
CA ALA A 77 -8.24 6.06 6.10
C ALA A 77 -8.47 6.00 7.62
N SER A 78 -7.71 5.16 8.33
CA SER A 78 -7.76 5.08 9.79
C SER A 78 -7.35 6.40 10.45
N SER A 79 -6.31 7.05 9.95
CA SER A 79 -5.83 8.34 10.47
C SER A 79 -6.86 9.46 10.24
N LEU A 80 -7.47 9.49 9.05
CA LEU A 80 -8.53 10.44 8.72
C LEU A 80 -9.75 10.26 9.63
N LYS A 81 -10.18 9.01 9.84
CA LYS A 81 -11.30 8.69 10.74
C LYS A 81 -11.03 9.09 12.18
N ALA A 82 -9.79 8.92 12.67
CA ALA A 82 -9.40 9.36 14.00
C ALA A 82 -9.53 10.89 14.15
N MET A 83 -9.08 11.65 13.15
CA MET A 83 -9.22 13.11 13.13
C MET A 83 -10.68 13.54 13.05
N ASP A 84 -11.50 12.91 12.20
CA ASP A 84 -12.94 13.21 12.09
C ASP A 84 -13.66 12.96 13.42
N THR A 85 -13.26 11.93 14.17
CA THR A 85 -13.79 11.63 15.51
C THR A 85 -13.43 12.72 16.52
N LEU A 86 -12.20 13.23 16.48
CA LEU A 86 -11.76 14.34 17.34
C LEU A 86 -12.52 15.63 17.05
N VAL A 87 -12.73 15.93 15.77
CA VAL A 87 -13.50 17.12 15.36
C VAL A 87 -14.95 17.02 15.80
N ALA A 88 -15.59 15.85 15.66
CA ALA A 88 -16.95 15.66 16.16
C ALA A 88 -17.05 15.88 17.68
N ARG A 89 -16.11 15.29 18.45
CA ARG A 89 -16.04 15.50 19.91
C ARG A 89 -15.79 16.95 20.28
N TRP A 90 -14.93 17.63 19.53
CA TRP A 90 -14.65 19.04 19.69
C TRP A 90 -15.91 19.89 19.46
N ASP A 91 -16.60 19.69 18.35
CA ASP A 91 -17.82 20.44 18.00
C ASP A 91 -18.92 20.25 19.06
N ASP A 92 -19.07 19.04 19.58
CA ASP A 92 -20.03 18.76 20.65
C ASP A 92 -19.64 19.45 21.97
N ALA A 93 -18.35 19.44 22.33
CA ALA A 93 -17.87 20.18 23.49
C ALA A 93 -18.04 21.70 23.32
N VAL A 94 -17.85 22.24 22.11
CA VAL A 94 -18.09 23.66 21.80
C VAL A 94 -19.57 24.02 21.96
N LYS A 95 -20.50 23.17 21.53
CA LYS A 95 -21.95 23.39 21.74
C LYS A 95 -22.33 23.43 23.22
N VAL A 96 -21.73 22.57 24.03
CA VAL A 96 -21.93 22.59 25.49
C VAL A 96 -21.36 23.89 26.07
N ALA A 97 -20.13 24.26 25.70
CA ALA A 97 -19.50 25.49 26.17
C ALA A 97 -20.28 26.74 25.78
N SER A 98 -20.79 26.83 24.55
CA SER A 98 -21.53 28.00 24.04
C SER A 98 -22.91 28.20 24.68
N THR A 99 -23.49 27.14 25.25
CA THR A 99 -24.76 27.18 25.98
C THR A 99 -24.57 27.26 27.49
N THR A 100 -23.34 27.15 27.98
CA THR A 100 -23.01 27.19 29.40
C THR A 100 -22.83 28.62 29.88
N GLY A 101 -23.52 28.98 30.98
CA GLY A 101 -23.36 30.27 31.62
C GLY A 101 -21.92 30.50 32.12
N ARG A 102 -21.47 31.76 32.06
CA ARG A 102 -20.09 32.18 32.35
C ARG A 102 -19.48 31.57 33.62
N ILE A 103 -20.25 31.50 34.71
CA ILE A 103 -19.79 31.02 36.02
C ILE A 103 -19.47 29.52 36.02
N ALA A 104 -20.14 28.74 35.16
CA ALA A 104 -19.97 27.30 35.06
C ALA A 104 -19.06 26.86 33.89
N LEU A 105 -18.51 27.82 33.14
CA LEU A 105 -17.82 27.57 31.88
C LEU A 105 -16.40 26.96 32.04
N SER A 106 -15.85 26.99 33.25
CA SER A 106 -14.51 26.42 33.54
C SER A 106 -14.41 24.93 33.22
N GLY A 107 -15.45 24.14 33.52
CA GLY A 107 -15.50 22.71 33.23
C GLY A 107 -15.50 22.40 31.72
N PRO A 108 -16.44 22.97 30.94
CA PRO A 108 -16.42 22.84 29.49
C PRO A 108 -15.11 23.32 28.84
N VAL A 109 -14.51 24.43 29.29
CA VAL A 109 -13.22 24.90 28.76
C VAL A 109 -12.08 23.93 29.06
N ALA A 110 -12.04 23.32 30.25
CA ALA A 110 -11.07 22.27 30.54
C ALA A 110 -11.23 21.05 29.61
N THR A 111 -12.48 20.71 29.26
CA THR A 111 -12.79 19.63 28.31
C THR A 111 -12.29 19.96 26.90
N LEU A 112 -12.51 21.19 26.44
CA LEU A 112 -11.96 21.67 25.15
C LEU A 112 -10.43 21.57 25.15
N GLN A 113 -9.77 22.10 26.18
CA GLN A 113 -8.31 22.03 26.32
C GLN A 113 -7.77 20.60 26.30
N ALA A 114 -8.50 19.64 26.88
CA ALA A 114 -8.12 18.22 26.83
C ALA A 114 -8.20 17.65 25.40
N ILE A 115 -9.29 17.92 24.67
CA ILE A 115 -9.46 17.48 23.27
C ILE A 115 -8.41 18.12 22.36
N ARG A 116 -8.05 19.39 22.58
CA ARG A 116 -6.99 20.06 21.82
C ARG A 116 -5.65 19.35 22.01
N ARG A 117 -5.26 19.05 23.25
CA ARG A 117 -4.00 18.32 23.54
C ARG A 117 -4.01 16.91 22.95
N GLU A 118 -5.15 16.23 22.98
CA GLU A 118 -5.33 14.95 22.30
C GLU A 118 -5.08 15.09 20.79
N THR A 119 -5.65 16.13 20.17
CA THR A 119 -5.45 16.46 18.75
C THR A 119 -3.98 16.80 18.43
N GLU A 120 -3.29 17.52 19.31
CA GLU A 120 -1.85 17.81 19.18
C GLU A 120 -1.02 16.53 19.11
N GLY A 121 -1.40 15.51 19.88
CA GLY A 121 -0.72 14.21 19.94
C GLY A 121 -0.96 13.28 18.76
N VAL A 122 -1.99 13.50 17.92
CA VAL A 122 -2.27 12.62 16.79
C VAL A 122 -1.26 12.81 15.66
N THR A 123 -0.53 11.76 15.29
CA THR A 123 0.27 11.78 14.07
C THR A 123 -0.64 11.68 12.85
N VAL A 124 -0.48 12.60 11.91
CA VAL A 124 -1.29 12.66 10.68
C VAL A 124 -0.41 12.42 9.45
N PRO A 125 -1.00 11.92 8.36
CA PRO A 125 -0.31 11.83 7.07
C PRO A 125 0.10 13.23 6.56
N PRO A 126 1.13 13.33 5.72
CA PRO A 126 1.61 14.63 5.19
C PRO A 126 0.53 15.46 4.48
N CYS A 127 -0.46 14.81 3.84
CA CYS A 127 -1.56 15.52 3.18
C CYS A 127 -2.41 16.35 4.17
N LEU A 128 -2.44 15.96 5.45
CA LEU A 128 -3.29 16.56 6.47
C LEU A 128 -2.52 17.48 7.42
N ASP A 129 -1.20 17.64 7.29
CA ASP A 129 -0.38 18.46 8.19
C ASP A 129 -0.90 19.90 8.30
N ALA A 130 -1.15 20.53 7.15
CA ALA A 130 -1.72 21.88 7.11
C ALA A 130 -3.15 21.92 7.68
N GLY A 131 -3.93 20.86 7.45
CA GLY A 131 -5.26 20.72 8.01
C GLY A 131 -5.23 20.66 9.53
N LYS A 132 -4.39 19.78 10.10
CA LYS A 132 -4.19 19.65 11.55
C LYS A 132 -3.73 20.97 12.16
N ALA A 133 -2.79 21.68 11.53
CA ALA A 133 -2.34 22.98 12.00
C ALA A 133 -3.49 24.02 12.02
N GLY A 134 -4.33 24.02 10.99
CA GLY A 134 -5.55 24.84 10.94
C GLY A 134 -6.53 24.49 12.06
N LEU A 135 -6.76 23.20 12.31
CA LEU A 135 -7.63 22.70 13.38
C LEU A 135 -7.12 23.14 14.76
N LEU A 136 -5.83 22.94 15.05
CA LEU A 136 -5.24 23.33 16.33
C LEU A 136 -5.30 24.85 16.56
N ARG A 137 -5.11 25.64 15.51
CA ARG A 137 -5.31 27.10 15.58
C ARG A 137 -6.76 27.44 15.88
N SER A 138 -7.71 26.80 15.19
CA SER A 138 -9.14 26.98 15.46
C SER A 138 -9.51 26.65 16.90
N MET A 139 -9.01 25.52 17.41
CA MET A 139 -9.22 25.09 18.79
C MET A 139 -8.66 26.09 19.80
N SER A 140 -7.43 26.54 19.58
CA SER A 140 -6.77 27.53 20.45
C SER A 140 -7.51 28.88 20.46
N SER A 141 -7.94 29.38 19.29
CA SER A 141 -8.67 30.65 19.22
C SER A 141 -10.07 30.52 19.84
N THR A 142 -10.74 29.37 19.69
CA THR A 142 -12.02 29.10 20.35
C THR A 142 -11.89 29.11 21.87
N GLU A 143 -10.88 28.42 22.42
CA GLU A 143 -10.59 28.43 23.85
C GLU A 143 -10.30 29.85 24.35
N LYS A 144 -9.51 30.61 23.60
CA LYS A 144 -9.22 32.01 23.92
C LYS A 144 -10.49 32.86 23.94
N GLY A 145 -11.39 32.67 22.97
CA GLY A 145 -12.70 33.33 22.94
C GLY A 145 -13.53 33.01 24.18
N PHE A 146 -13.59 31.74 24.60
CA PHE A 146 -14.26 31.37 25.85
C PHE A 146 -13.59 31.97 27.09
N LEU A 147 -12.26 31.99 27.17
CA LEU A 147 -11.53 32.61 28.29
C LEU A 147 -11.75 34.13 28.35
N THR A 148 -11.72 34.82 27.20
CA THR A 148 -12.04 36.25 27.07
C THR A 148 -13.48 36.52 27.52
N PHE A 149 -14.41 35.67 27.07
CA PHE A 149 -15.81 35.75 27.49
C PHE A 149 -15.95 35.53 29.00
N MET A 150 -15.23 34.56 29.59
CA MET A 150 -15.21 34.30 31.04
C MET A 150 -14.71 35.48 31.85
N ARG A 151 -13.66 36.13 31.37
CA ARG A 151 -13.02 37.27 32.05
C ARG A 151 -13.93 38.49 32.12
N ASN A 152 -14.75 38.72 31.09
CA ASN A 152 -15.71 39.83 31.02
C ASN A 152 -15.13 41.21 31.37
N GLU A 153 -13.91 41.50 30.90
CA GLU A 153 -13.32 42.82 31.08
C GLU A 153 -14.25 43.91 30.56
N LEU A 154 -14.42 44.97 31.36
CA LEU A 154 -15.21 46.16 31.02
C LEU A 154 -16.67 45.87 30.63
N ASN A 155 -17.25 44.73 31.04
CA ASN A 155 -18.59 44.27 30.66
C ASN A 155 -18.83 44.11 29.14
N ILE A 156 -17.77 44.07 28.33
CA ILE A 156 -17.82 43.89 26.87
C ILE A 156 -17.20 42.57 26.42
N GLY A 157 -17.12 41.58 27.33
CA GLY A 157 -16.44 40.31 27.07
C GLY A 157 -16.99 39.52 25.88
N SER A 158 -18.28 39.67 25.56
CA SER A 158 -18.88 39.06 24.36
C SER A 158 -18.34 39.68 23.07
N THR A 159 -18.20 41.00 23.03
CA THR A 159 -17.66 41.72 21.87
C THR A 159 -16.18 41.41 21.66
N LEU A 160 -15.41 41.34 22.75
CA LEU A 160 -13.98 40.99 22.68
C LEU A 160 -13.76 39.53 22.29
N ALA A 161 -14.61 38.61 22.75
CA ALA A 161 -14.52 37.20 22.37
C ALA A 161 -14.88 36.97 20.90
N GLN A 162 -15.68 37.83 20.27
CA GLN A 162 -16.11 37.65 18.89
C GLN A 162 -14.93 37.58 17.92
N SER A 163 -13.91 38.42 18.08
CA SER A 163 -12.74 38.37 17.20
C SER A 163 -11.97 37.05 17.32
N ASP A 164 -11.91 36.47 18.52
CA ASP A 164 -11.27 35.16 18.74
C ASP A 164 -12.10 34.04 18.08
N PHE A 165 -13.43 34.12 18.11
CA PHE A 165 -14.31 33.17 17.43
C PHE A 165 -14.27 33.31 15.90
N ASP A 166 -14.13 34.53 15.37
CA ASP A 166 -13.99 34.77 13.94
C ASP A 166 -12.66 34.19 13.41
N GLU A 167 -11.56 34.38 14.16
CA GLU A 167 -10.28 33.73 13.86
C GLU A 167 -10.40 32.21 13.92
N ALA A 168 -11.12 31.68 14.92
CA ALA A 168 -11.35 30.24 15.03
C ALA A 168 -12.10 29.68 13.82
N ALA A 169 -13.13 30.38 13.34
CA ALA A 169 -13.89 29.99 12.16
C ALA A 169 -13.01 30.00 10.90
N ALA A 170 -12.21 31.06 10.71
CA ALA A 170 -11.28 31.15 9.57
C ALA A 170 -10.24 30.03 9.58
N ALA A 171 -9.71 29.68 10.76
CA ALA A 171 -8.76 28.59 10.93
C ALA A 171 -9.42 27.21 10.70
N MET A 172 -10.68 27.03 11.08
CA MET A 172 -11.44 25.80 10.80
C MET A 172 -11.62 25.56 9.30
N GLU A 173 -11.78 26.62 8.50
CA GLU A 173 -11.85 26.49 7.04
C GLU A 173 -10.54 25.97 6.43
N ILE A 174 -9.39 26.28 7.04
CA ILE A 174 -8.10 25.68 6.65
C ILE A 174 -8.12 24.17 6.89
N TYR A 175 -8.64 23.73 8.04
CA TYR A 175 -8.81 22.31 8.33
C TYR A 175 -9.71 21.63 7.30
N LYS A 176 -10.91 22.18 7.05
CA LYS A 176 -11.87 21.61 6.10
C LYS A 176 -11.27 21.49 4.69
N ARG A 177 -10.55 22.51 4.23
CA ARG A 177 -9.86 22.47 2.94
C ARG A 177 -8.76 21.41 2.90
N GLY A 178 -7.93 21.33 3.95
CA GLY A 178 -6.89 20.30 4.06
C GLY A 178 -7.47 18.88 4.08
N ARG A 179 -8.55 18.68 4.85
CA ARG A 179 -9.26 17.40 4.95
C ARG A 179 -9.89 16.98 3.62
N ALA A 180 -10.46 17.91 2.86
CA ALA A 180 -11.02 17.66 1.54
C ALA A 180 -9.94 17.37 0.47
N GLY A 181 -8.72 17.87 0.67
CA GLY A 181 -7.57 17.60 -0.20
C GLY A 181 -6.90 16.24 0.02
N CYS A 182 -7.16 15.57 1.16
CA CYS A 182 -6.66 14.23 1.43
C CYS A 182 -7.58 13.16 0.81
N PRO A 183 -7.06 12.24 -0.02
CA PRO A 183 -7.85 11.12 -0.53
C PRO A 183 -8.29 10.22 0.63
N ALA A 184 -9.57 9.84 0.62
CA ALA A 184 -10.13 8.88 1.57
C ALA A 184 -9.68 7.45 1.25
#